data_AF-A0A1G9WA28-F1
#
_entry.id   AF-A0A1G9WA28-F1
#
_cell.length_a   1.000
_cell.length_b   1.000
_cell.length_c   1.000
_cell.angle_alpha   90.00
_cell.angle_beta   90.00
_cell.angle_gamma   90.00
#
_symmetry.space_group_name_H-M   'P 1'
#
loop_
_entity.id
_entity.type
_entity.pdbx_description
1 polymer ?
#
loop_
_entity_poly.entity_id
_entity_poly.type
_entity_poly.pdbx_seq_one_letter_code
_entity_poly.pdbx_strand_id
1 'polypeptide(L)'
;MNIDLLNEVSTEVAKYSDYNEKLNKWAELTVEYCHNLNMEKKIDRAFFAFQSMPQYNPEVLILGLNPRGKDSYKAQYSNEKWGLKEAGRMTPEVFVQQNQWYYGGRYCQEEKKEWNILKNLKKTVAVHPDLQVLFTVDKIVYMNILYFNSDDYKEFIASTGKHWKEIYDTCVQLSKYLIFEIIQPKQILCLGIDKCFKSFTSGSKSEVLIAGDLQKTEINNIPVYGMTHPSAWKITDDRRKTIGLALYSDWFSKPLMASMGETITKILRILKQIADSKDLLLHIDRDKLSARFGAFKFQSRNTKALCFEFQNSFYSDLRYGLFQNKWLETAKKSDSPYNNWINLFESFNEPDFQDYFERIVERYKDELSR
;
A
#
# COMPACT_ATOMS: atom_id res chain seq x y z
N MET A 1 8.25 26.12 -14.41
CA MET A 1 6.81 26.07 -14.08
C MET A 1 6.08 26.98 -15.05
N ASN A 2 5.10 26.47 -15.78
CA ASN A 2 4.24 27.30 -16.64
C ASN A 2 3.07 27.83 -15.80
N ILE A 3 3.27 29.01 -15.19
CA ILE A 3 2.27 29.64 -14.30
C ILE A 3 1.02 30.02 -15.09
N ASP A 4 1.20 30.45 -16.33
CA ASP A 4 0.11 30.91 -17.20
C ASP A 4 -0.87 29.78 -17.49
N LEU A 5 -0.38 28.58 -17.80
CA LEU A 5 -1.24 27.40 -17.98
C LEU A 5 -2.04 27.05 -16.73
N LEU A 6 -1.43 27.10 -15.54
CA LEU A 6 -2.15 26.77 -14.31
C LEU A 6 -3.23 27.80 -13.99
N ASN A 7 -2.96 29.08 -14.24
CA ASN A 7 -3.93 30.16 -14.08
C ASN A 7 -5.08 30.02 -15.08
N GLU A 8 -4.77 29.68 -16.33
CA GLU A 8 -5.76 29.40 -17.37
C GLU A 8 -6.65 28.22 -16.97
N VAL A 9 -6.05 27.08 -16.59
CA VAL A 9 -6.79 25.90 -16.12
C VAL A 9 -7.70 26.26 -14.95
N SER A 10 -7.18 26.96 -13.95
CA SER A 10 -7.97 27.38 -12.79
C SER A 10 -9.16 28.26 -13.19
N THR A 11 -8.92 29.24 -14.05
CA THR A 11 -9.95 30.20 -14.49
C THR A 11 -11.02 29.53 -15.35
N GLU A 12 -10.61 28.68 -16.30
CA GLU A 12 -11.53 28.03 -17.22
C GLU A 12 -12.35 26.94 -16.54
N VAL A 13 -11.75 26.14 -15.67
CA VAL A 13 -12.46 25.07 -14.94
C VAL A 13 -13.43 25.66 -13.91
N ALA A 14 -13.10 26.79 -13.28
CA ALA A 14 -13.98 27.45 -12.30
C ALA A 14 -15.32 27.94 -12.88
N LYS A 15 -15.47 28.02 -14.20
CA LYS A 15 -16.74 28.36 -14.87
C LYS A 15 -17.79 27.25 -14.77
N TYR A 16 -17.35 26.03 -14.43
CA TYR A 16 -18.21 24.85 -14.37
C TYR A 16 -18.45 24.46 -12.92
N SER A 17 -19.65 23.93 -12.64
CA SER A 17 -20.01 23.43 -11.32
C SER A 17 -20.09 21.90 -11.28
N ASP A 18 -20.41 21.27 -12.42
CA ASP A 18 -20.50 19.81 -12.56
C ASP A 18 -19.10 19.15 -12.62
N TYR A 19 -19.00 17.97 -12.03
CA TYR A 19 -17.76 17.20 -11.99
C TYR A 19 -17.26 16.81 -13.38
N ASN A 20 -18.14 16.31 -14.26
CA ASN A 20 -17.74 15.85 -15.58
C ASN A 20 -17.34 17.02 -16.48
N GLU A 21 -18.05 18.15 -16.38
CA GLU A 21 -17.69 19.37 -17.10
C GLU A 21 -16.31 19.90 -16.67
N LYS A 22 -16.05 19.96 -15.36
CA LYS A 22 -14.74 20.35 -14.82
C LYS A 22 -13.63 19.41 -15.28
N LEU A 23 -13.87 18.10 -15.19
CA LEU A 23 -12.90 17.07 -15.59
C LEU A 23 -12.59 17.16 -17.09
N ASN A 24 -13.61 17.30 -17.94
CA ASN A 24 -13.44 17.45 -19.38
C ASN A 24 -12.70 18.74 -19.71
N LYS A 25 -13.01 19.86 -19.05
CA LYS A 25 -12.32 21.13 -19.31
C LYS A 25 -10.85 21.07 -18.91
N TRP A 26 -10.55 20.47 -17.76
CA TRP A 26 -9.18 20.20 -17.35
C TRP A 26 -8.45 19.30 -18.36
N ALA A 27 -9.12 18.29 -18.89
CA ALA A 27 -8.57 17.37 -19.87
C ALA A 27 -8.29 18.04 -21.21
N GLU A 28 -9.17 18.92 -21.70
CA GLU A 28 -8.95 19.74 -22.91
C GLU A 28 -7.61 20.47 -22.84
N LEU A 29 -7.42 21.27 -21.78
CA LEU A 29 -6.22 22.09 -21.60
C LEU A 29 -4.96 21.23 -21.38
N THR A 30 -5.11 20.14 -20.63
CA THR A 30 -3.98 19.23 -20.35
C THR A 30 -3.56 18.45 -21.60
N VAL A 31 -4.51 17.95 -22.39
CA VAL A 31 -4.23 17.24 -23.65
C VAL A 31 -3.57 18.17 -24.63
N GLU A 32 -4.03 19.42 -24.73
CA GLU A 32 -3.43 20.41 -25.62
C GLU A 32 -1.98 20.73 -25.22
N TYR A 33 -1.73 20.95 -23.92
CA TYR A 33 -0.38 21.09 -23.39
C TYR A 33 0.52 19.89 -23.76
N CYS A 34 0.07 18.67 -23.48
CA CYS A 34 0.85 17.46 -23.77
C CYS A 34 1.05 17.23 -25.28
N HIS A 35 0.07 17.56 -26.11
CA HIS A 35 0.17 17.52 -27.55
C HIS A 35 1.23 18.49 -28.07
N ASN A 36 1.19 19.75 -27.63
CA ASN A 36 2.14 20.78 -28.06
C ASN A 36 3.57 20.45 -27.63
N LEU A 37 3.76 19.86 -26.44
CA LEU A 37 5.05 19.31 -26.05
C LEU A 37 5.59 18.23 -27.02
N ASN A 38 4.73 17.33 -27.50
CA ASN A 38 5.12 16.32 -28.48
C ASN A 38 5.46 16.93 -29.85
N MET A 39 4.71 17.94 -30.28
CA MET A 39 4.88 18.57 -31.60
C MET A 39 6.07 19.54 -31.63
N GLU A 40 6.18 20.43 -30.64
CA GLU A 40 7.15 21.52 -30.63
C GLU A 40 8.49 21.10 -30.01
N LYS A 41 8.43 20.39 -28.88
CA LYS A 41 9.64 19.96 -28.13
C LYS A 41 10.13 18.57 -28.53
N LYS A 42 9.45 17.92 -29.48
CA LYS A 42 9.82 16.61 -30.07
C LYS A 42 10.11 15.53 -29.02
N ILE A 43 9.30 15.51 -27.95
CA ILE A 43 9.41 14.48 -26.91
C ILE A 43 9.09 13.09 -27.46
N ASP A 44 8.12 13.01 -28.37
CA ASP A 44 7.61 11.79 -29.01
C ASP A 44 7.31 10.66 -28.01
N ARG A 45 6.43 10.96 -27.05
CA ARG A 45 5.98 10.01 -26.03
C ARG A 45 4.47 9.94 -25.97
N ALA A 46 3.95 8.72 -25.93
CA ALA A 46 2.57 8.47 -25.53
C ALA A 46 2.32 9.03 -24.12
N PHE A 47 1.10 9.49 -23.87
CA PHE A 47 0.74 10.04 -22.57
C PHE A 47 -0.70 9.72 -22.16
N PHE A 48 -0.92 9.56 -20.86
CA PHE A 48 -2.24 9.42 -20.23
C PHE A 48 -2.12 9.61 -18.71
N ALA A 49 -3.19 10.07 -18.07
CA ALA A 49 -3.18 10.31 -16.62
C ALA A 49 -3.69 9.11 -15.81
N PHE A 50 -4.80 8.51 -16.24
CA PHE A 50 -5.57 7.55 -15.44
C PHE A 50 -5.25 6.09 -15.75
N GLN A 51 -5.16 5.28 -14.70
CA GLN A 51 -5.10 3.82 -14.77
C GLN A 51 -6.50 3.22 -14.57
N SER A 52 -7.21 3.64 -13.52
CA SER A 52 -8.62 3.29 -13.29
C SER A 52 -9.54 4.42 -13.76
N MET A 53 -10.86 4.21 -13.73
CA MET A 53 -11.81 5.28 -14.05
C MET A 53 -11.67 6.44 -13.06
N PRO A 54 -11.64 7.69 -13.52
CA PRO A 54 -11.78 8.84 -12.62
C PRO A 54 -13.20 8.88 -12.06
N GLN A 55 -13.31 9.29 -10.81
CA GLN A 55 -14.59 9.50 -10.13
C GLN A 55 -14.46 10.61 -9.08
N TYR A 56 -15.59 11.23 -8.74
CA TYR A 56 -15.67 12.21 -7.68
C TYR A 56 -15.61 11.55 -6.29
N ASN A 57 -14.86 12.15 -5.37
CA ASN A 57 -14.76 11.77 -3.96
C ASN A 57 -14.51 10.28 -3.69
N PRO A 58 -13.47 9.66 -4.31
CA PRO A 58 -13.12 8.28 -4.01
C PRO A 58 -12.65 8.13 -2.56
N GLU A 59 -12.82 6.94 -2.00
CA GLU A 59 -12.26 6.62 -0.69
C GLU A 59 -10.74 6.71 -0.72
N VAL A 60 -10.09 6.26 -1.80
CA VAL A 60 -8.63 6.31 -1.94
C VAL A 60 -8.23 6.74 -3.34
N LEU A 61 -7.42 7.79 -3.43
CA LEU A 61 -6.67 8.08 -4.66
C LEU A 61 -5.27 7.47 -4.58
N ILE A 62 -5.00 6.49 -5.42
CA ILE A 62 -3.67 5.91 -5.60
C ILE A 62 -2.92 6.77 -6.63
N LEU A 63 -1.69 7.14 -6.29
CA LEU A 63 -0.87 8.02 -7.10
C LEU A 63 0.44 7.34 -7.47
N GLY A 64 0.60 7.02 -8.75
CA GLY A 64 1.83 6.50 -9.35
C GLY A 64 2.75 7.62 -9.82
N LEU A 65 4.02 7.30 -10.07
CA LEU A 65 4.96 8.26 -10.63
C LEU A 65 4.63 8.55 -12.10
N ASN A 66 4.66 7.53 -12.95
CA ASN A 66 4.52 7.65 -14.39
C ASN A 66 3.90 6.36 -14.97
N PRO A 67 3.21 6.45 -16.11
CA PRO A 67 2.87 5.25 -16.86
C PRO A 67 4.13 4.62 -17.46
N ARG A 68 4.20 3.29 -17.43
CA ARG A 68 5.37 2.54 -17.87
C ARG A 68 5.30 2.27 -19.37
N GLY A 69 6.38 2.51 -20.08
CA GLY A 69 6.52 2.16 -21.50
C GLY A 69 7.40 3.14 -22.26
N LYS A 70 7.63 2.84 -23.55
CA LYS A 70 8.40 3.70 -24.48
C LYS A 70 7.66 4.02 -25.76
N ASP A 71 6.36 3.74 -25.79
CA ASP A 71 5.55 3.97 -26.98
C ASP A 71 5.62 5.44 -27.39
N SER A 72 5.84 5.65 -28.69
CA SER A 72 5.87 6.97 -29.30
C SER A 72 4.47 7.58 -29.33
N TYR A 73 4.38 8.89 -29.48
CA TYR A 73 3.08 9.55 -29.56
C TYR A 73 2.31 9.10 -30.80
N LYS A 74 3.02 8.90 -31.92
CA LYS A 74 2.44 8.31 -33.13
C LYS A 74 1.96 6.89 -32.94
N ALA A 75 2.72 6.05 -32.24
CA ALA A 75 2.31 4.68 -31.95
C ALA A 75 1.03 4.65 -31.11
N GLN A 76 0.85 5.61 -30.19
CA GLN A 76 -0.36 5.71 -29.37
C GLN A 76 -1.63 5.86 -30.23
N TYR A 77 -1.69 6.88 -31.10
CA TYR A 77 -2.90 7.09 -31.90
C TYR A 77 -3.04 6.15 -33.10
N SER A 78 -1.95 5.49 -33.52
CA SER A 78 -2.01 4.44 -34.55
C SER A 78 -2.52 3.11 -34.02
N ASN A 79 -2.50 2.90 -32.70
CA ASN A 79 -2.96 1.68 -32.06
C ASN A 79 -4.48 1.71 -31.87
N GLU A 80 -5.16 0.75 -32.49
CA GLU A 80 -6.62 0.64 -32.50
C GLU A 80 -7.23 0.52 -31.09
N LYS A 81 -6.47 -0.01 -30.12
CA LYS A 81 -6.93 -0.13 -28.72
C LYS A 81 -7.24 1.23 -28.07
N TRP A 82 -6.59 2.31 -28.52
CA TRP A 82 -6.86 3.65 -28.02
C TRP A 82 -8.06 4.33 -28.69
N GLY A 83 -8.50 3.86 -29.87
CA GLY A 83 -9.60 4.48 -30.61
C GLY A 83 -9.29 5.89 -31.13
N LEU A 84 -8.01 6.22 -31.34
CA LEU A 84 -7.54 7.57 -31.70
C LEU A 84 -7.14 7.72 -33.17
N LYS A 85 -7.29 6.67 -33.99
CA LYS A 85 -6.76 6.61 -35.37
C LYS A 85 -7.29 7.73 -36.26
N GLU A 86 -8.59 8.04 -36.15
CA GLU A 86 -9.23 9.09 -36.93
C GLU A 86 -8.86 10.49 -36.44
N ALA A 87 -8.73 10.66 -35.12
CA ALA A 87 -8.32 11.94 -34.52
C ALA A 87 -6.84 12.28 -34.81
N GLY A 88 -5.98 11.27 -34.99
CA GLY A 88 -4.54 11.46 -35.23
C GLY A 88 -3.78 12.06 -34.05
N ARG A 89 -4.41 12.15 -32.88
CA ARG A 89 -3.85 12.65 -31.61
C ARG A 89 -4.69 12.15 -30.43
N MET A 90 -4.17 12.29 -29.21
CA MET A 90 -4.97 12.11 -27.99
C MET A 90 -6.11 13.13 -27.95
N THR A 91 -7.28 12.70 -27.48
CA THR A 91 -8.45 13.56 -27.26
C THR A 91 -8.79 13.64 -25.76
N PRO A 92 -9.49 14.68 -25.31
CA PRO A 92 -9.91 14.82 -23.91
C PRO A 92 -10.75 13.63 -23.45
N GLU A 93 -11.66 13.14 -24.30
CA GLU A 93 -12.58 12.04 -23.99
C GLU A 93 -11.84 10.73 -23.72
N VAL A 94 -10.75 10.47 -24.44
CA VAL A 94 -9.91 9.27 -24.22
C VAL A 94 -8.96 9.49 -23.04
N PHE A 95 -8.47 10.71 -22.84
CA PHE A 95 -7.54 11.05 -21.76
C PHE A 95 -8.15 10.87 -20.35
N VAL A 96 -9.46 11.09 -20.21
CA VAL A 96 -10.22 10.90 -18.96
C VAL A 96 -10.83 9.50 -18.81
N GLN A 97 -10.49 8.56 -19.69
CA GLN A 97 -10.88 7.16 -19.52
C GLN A 97 -9.83 6.39 -18.73
N GLN A 98 -10.25 5.29 -18.11
CA GLN A 98 -9.32 4.32 -17.57
C GLN A 98 -8.39 3.78 -18.66
N ASN A 99 -7.21 3.34 -18.25
CA ASN A 99 -6.27 2.72 -19.14
C ASN A 99 -6.89 1.44 -19.76
N GLN A 100 -6.81 1.34 -21.09
CA GLN A 100 -7.39 0.25 -21.88
C GLN A 100 -6.87 -1.15 -21.47
N TRP A 101 -5.68 -1.21 -20.86
CA TRP A 101 -5.02 -2.44 -20.37
C TRP A 101 -5.11 -2.63 -18.84
N TYR A 102 -5.75 -1.73 -18.10
CA TYR A 102 -5.97 -1.87 -16.66
C TYR A 102 -7.14 -2.81 -16.34
N TYR A 103 -7.20 -3.39 -15.14
CA TYR A 103 -8.30 -4.26 -14.71
C TYR A 103 -9.68 -3.58 -14.82
N GLY A 104 -10.53 -4.09 -15.71
CA GLY A 104 -11.82 -3.47 -16.09
C GLY A 104 -11.77 -2.63 -17.36
N GLY A 105 -10.58 -2.37 -17.91
CA GLY A 105 -10.32 -1.75 -19.21
C GLY A 105 -10.83 -2.57 -20.38
N ARG A 106 -11.12 -1.92 -21.53
CA ARG A 106 -11.75 -2.52 -22.72
C ARG A 106 -11.04 -3.80 -23.19
N TYR A 107 -9.74 -3.95 -22.93
CA TYR A 107 -8.93 -5.10 -23.38
C TYR A 107 -8.33 -5.94 -22.24
N CYS A 108 -8.66 -5.68 -20.98
CA CYS A 108 -8.09 -6.44 -19.86
C CYS A 108 -8.59 -7.90 -19.79
N GLN A 109 -9.77 -8.18 -20.34
CA GLN A 109 -10.34 -9.54 -20.30
C GLN A 109 -9.57 -10.53 -21.19
N GLU A 110 -8.88 -10.05 -22.22
CA GLU A 110 -8.14 -10.88 -23.18
C GLU A 110 -6.80 -11.37 -22.62
N GLU A 111 -6.14 -10.59 -21.75
CA GLU A 111 -4.76 -10.90 -21.32
C GLU A 111 -4.64 -11.49 -19.91
N LYS A 112 -5.71 -11.50 -19.08
CA LYS A 112 -5.78 -12.09 -17.72
C LYS A 112 -4.61 -11.77 -16.77
N LYS A 113 -3.82 -10.72 -17.05
CA LYS A 113 -2.62 -10.37 -16.27
C LYS A 113 -2.92 -9.21 -15.34
N GLU A 114 -3.06 -9.53 -14.07
CA GLU A 114 -3.02 -8.52 -13.02
C GLU A 114 -1.61 -7.88 -12.97
N TRP A 115 -1.56 -6.55 -12.95
CA TRP A 115 -0.29 -5.85 -12.91
C TRP A 115 0.43 -6.11 -11.58
N ASN A 116 1.73 -6.39 -11.64
CA ASN A 116 2.52 -6.73 -10.46
C ASN A 116 2.40 -5.68 -9.34
N ILE A 117 2.29 -4.39 -9.68
CA ILE A 117 2.13 -3.32 -8.69
C ILE A 117 0.82 -3.47 -7.89
N LEU A 118 -0.29 -3.79 -8.56
CA LEU A 118 -1.60 -3.99 -7.92
C LEU A 118 -1.64 -5.29 -7.13
N LYS A 119 -1.10 -6.38 -7.70
CA LYS A 119 -0.96 -7.66 -7.00
C LYS A 119 -0.20 -7.50 -5.68
N ASN A 120 0.88 -6.73 -5.72
CA ASN A 120 1.74 -6.48 -4.57
C ASN A 120 1.11 -5.49 -3.57
N LEU A 121 0.31 -4.53 -4.04
CA LEU A 121 -0.47 -3.65 -3.17
C LEU A 121 -1.61 -4.41 -2.48
N LYS A 122 -2.26 -5.35 -3.19
CA LYS A 122 -3.27 -6.26 -2.61
C LYS A 122 -2.73 -7.03 -1.41
N LYS A 123 -1.47 -7.50 -1.49
CA LYS A 123 -0.81 -8.13 -0.32
C LYS A 123 -0.68 -7.19 0.88
N THR A 124 -0.37 -5.91 0.65
CA THR A 124 -0.28 -4.89 1.72
C THR A 124 -1.64 -4.67 2.37
N VAL A 125 -2.72 -4.55 1.58
CA VAL A 125 -4.05 -4.24 2.12
C VAL A 125 -4.78 -5.47 2.63
N ALA A 126 -4.32 -6.68 2.27
CA ALA A 126 -4.90 -7.95 2.68
C ALA A 126 -4.81 -8.22 4.20
N VAL A 127 -4.11 -7.39 4.95
CA VAL A 127 -3.96 -7.52 6.41
C VAL A 127 -5.28 -7.34 7.18
N HIS A 128 -6.26 -6.62 6.62
CA HIS A 128 -7.55 -6.41 7.29
C HIS A 128 -8.70 -6.24 6.26
N PRO A 129 -9.88 -6.87 6.47
CA PRO A 129 -11.02 -6.75 5.56
C PRO A 129 -11.46 -5.30 5.29
N ASP A 130 -11.53 -4.46 6.33
CA ASP A 130 -11.94 -3.06 6.17
C ASP A 130 -11.00 -2.29 5.24
N LEU A 131 -9.69 -2.55 5.34
CA LEU A 131 -8.71 -1.97 4.44
C LEU A 131 -8.89 -2.50 3.02
N GLN A 132 -9.09 -3.82 2.84
CA GLN A 132 -9.33 -4.41 1.51
C GLN A 132 -10.53 -3.80 0.80
N VAL A 133 -11.62 -3.52 1.52
CA VAL A 133 -12.84 -2.94 0.95
C VAL A 133 -12.57 -1.56 0.33
N LEU A 134 -11.68 -0.75 0.91
CA LEU A 134 -11.32 0.56 0.36
C LEU A 134 -10.56 0.49 -0.97
N PHE A 135 -9.98 -0.67 -1.32
CA PHE A 135 -9.22 -0.89 -2.55
C PHE A 135 -10.01 -1.65 -3.63
N THR A 136 -11.34 -1.58 -3.56
CA THR A 136 -12.24 -2.06 -4.60
C THR A 136 -12.32 -1.06 -5.76
N VAL A 137 -12.63 -1.54 -6.97
CA VAL A 137 -12.52 -0.74 -8.21
C VAL A 137 -13.43 0.50 -8.18
N ASP A 138 -14.59 0.40 -7.54
CA ASP A 138 -15.57 1.47 -7.36
C ASP A 138 -15.20 2.48 -6.27
N LYS A 139 -14.17 2.21 -5.46
CA LYS A 139 -13.77 3.10 -4.34
C LYS A 139 -12.43 3.80 -4.54
N ILE A 140 -11.71 3.42 -5.59
CA ILE A 140 -10.39 3.99 -5.87
C ILE A 140 -10.39 4.84 -7.14
N VAL A 141 -9.47 5.79 -7.18
CA VAL A 141 -8.93 6.34 -8.43
C VAL A 141 -7.45 6.05 -8.45
N TYR A 142 -6.93 5.44 -9.50
CA TYR A 142 -5.51 5.26 -9.71
C TYR A 142 -5.07 6.11 -10.91
N MET A 143 -4.17 7.07 -10.67
CA MET A 143 -3.59 7.93 -11.69
C MET A 143 -2.07 8.09 -11.50
N ASN A 144 -1.40 8.73 -12.45
CA ASN A 144 0.02 9.08 -12.35
C ASN A 144 0.23 10.60 -12.23
N ILE A 145 1.26 11.05 -11.51
CA ILE A 145 1.63 12.48 -11.45
C ILE A 145 2.34 12.99 -12.70
N LEU A 146 3.05 12.10 -13.41
CA LEU A 146 3.66 12.37 -14.71
C LEU A 146 2.85 11.61 -15.76
N TYR A 147 2.40 12.29 -16.80
CA TYR A 147 1.49 11.70 -17.79
C TYR A 147 2.22 10.97 -18.93
N PHE A 148 3.49 11.29 -19.16
CA PHE A 148 4.26 10.71 -20.26
C PHE A 148 4.81 9.34 -19.90
N ASN A 149 4.74 8.42 -20.87
CA ASN A 149 5.34 7.10 -20.75
C ASN A 149 6.86 7.20 -20.55
N SER A 150 7.36 6.47 -19.55
CA SER A 150 8.80 6.26 -19.35
C SER A 150 9.04 4.92 -18.66
N ASP A 151 10.23 4.33 -18.80
CA ASP A 151 10.57 3.11 -18.06
C ASP A 151 10.72 3.40 -16.56
N ASP A 152 11.35 4.53 -16.26
CA ASP A 152 11.53 5.06 -14.92
C ASP A 152 11.81 6.58 -14.98
N TYR A 153 12.07 7.18 -13.82
CA TYR A 153 12.36 8.61 -13.68
C TYR A 153 13.67 9.04 -14.36
N LYS A 154 14.70 8.20 -14.35
CA LYS A 154 16.00 8.53 -14.96
C LYS A 154 15.89 8.54 -16.48
N GLU A 155 15.18 7.56 -17.04
CA GLU A 155 14.91 7.48 -18.47
C GLU A 155 14.05 8.66 -18.94
N PHE A 156 13.06 9.08 -18.15
CA PHE A 156 12.29 10.30 -18.44
C PHE A 156 13.20 11.54 -18.52
N ILE A 157 14.09 11.75 -17.54
CA ILE A 157 15.04 12.87 -17.54
C ILE A 157 15.93 12.82 -18.79
N ALA A 158 16.48 11.63 -19.10
CA ALA A 158 17.37 11.46 -20.23
C ALA A 158 16.68 11.75 -21.57
N SER A 159 15.44 11.27 -21.76
CA SER A 159 14.70 11.40 -23.01
C SER A 159 14.12 12.81 -23.24
N THR A 160 13.81 13.56 -22.18
CA THR A 160 13.26 14.92 -22.29
C THR A 160 14.31 16.03 -22.20
N GLY A 161 15.57 15.67 -21.92
CA GLY A 161 16.70 16.58 -21.94
C GLY A 161 16.46 17.83 -21.09
N LYS A 162 16.85 19.02 -21.56
CA LYS A 162 16.70 20.28 -20.80
C LYS A 162 15.26 20.63 -20.38
N HIS A 163 14.25 20.01 -20.98
CA HIS A 163 12.84 20.30 -20.71
C HIS A 163 12.24 19.47 -19.57
N TRP A 164 12.94 18.43 -19.10
CA TRP A 164 12.41 17.45 -18.14
C TRP A 164 11.75 18.09 -16.93
N LYS A 165 12.39 19.11 -16.36
CA LYS A 165 11.95 19.73 -15.11
C LYS A 165 10.68 20.54 -15.30
N GLU A 166 10.61 21.32 -16.37
CA GLU A 166 9.42 22.11 -16.70
C GLU A 166 8.21 21.20 -16.94
N ILE A 167 8.40 20.10 -17.67
CA ILE A 167 7.35 19.13 -17.96
C ILE A 167 6.88 18.46 -16.67
N TYR A 168 7.82 17.95 -15.88
CA TYR A 168 7.52 17.26 -14.62
C TYR A 168 6.79 18.17 -13.63
N ASP A 169 7.31 19.38 -13.39
CA ASP A 169 6.71 20.34 -12.48
C ASP A 169 5.30 20.73 -12.94
N THR A 170 5.08 20.89 -14.25
CA THR A 170 3.75 21.22 -14.80
C THR A 170 2.77 20.05 -14.64
N CYS A 171 3.18 18.81 -14.93
CA CYS A 171 2.32 17.65 -14.69
C CYS A 171 1.95 17.49 -13.21
N VAL A 172 2.89 17.72 -12.29
CA VAL A 172 2.62 17.71 -10.84
C VAL A 172 1.59 18.77 -10.45
N GLN A 173 1.69 20.00 -10.98
CA GLN A 173 0.72 21.06 -10.66
C GLN A 173 -0.66 20.79 -11.25
N LEU A 174 -0.72 20.33 -12.51
CA LEU A 174 -1.98 19.92 -13.13
C LEU A 174 -2.64 18.76 -12.36
N SER A 175 -1.84 17.82 -11.86
CA SER A 175 -2.33 16.71 -11.03
C SER A 175 -2.85 17.22 -9.69
N LYS A 176 -2.15 18.16 -9.04
CA LYS A 176 -2.63 18.79 -7.80
C LYS A 176 -3.96 19.49 -8.00
N TYR A 177 -4.08 20.30 -9.05
CA TYR A 177 -5.33 21.00 -9.37
C TYR A 177 -6.46 19.99 -9.58
N LEU A 178 -6.26 18.99 -10.43
CA LEU A 178 -7.23 17.92 -10.66
C LEU A 178 -7.63 17.24 -9.34
N ILE A 179 -6.67 16.89 -8.50
CA ILE A 179 -6.91 16.14 -7.27
C ILE A 179 -7.69 16.97 -6.25
N PHE A 180 -7.31 18.23 -6.02
CA PHE A 180 -7.87 19.05 -4.94
C PHE A 180 -9.13 19.84 -5.33
N GLU A 181 -9.29 20.18 -6.62
CA GLU A 181 -10.40 21.02 -7.08
C GLU A 181 -11.49 20.23 -7.81
N ILE A 182 -11.18 19.02 -8.31
CA ILE A 182 -12.11 18.23 -9.14
C ILE A 182 -12.37 16.86 -8.53
N ILE A 183 -11.35 16.04 -8.27
CA ILE A 183 -11.52 14.66 -7.76
C ILE A 183 -11.90 14.64 -6.28
N GLN A 184 -11.22 15.44 -5.45
CA GLN A 184 -11.48 15.60 -4.02
C GLN A 184 -11.52 14.27 -3.24
N PRO A 185 -10.45 13.46 -3.27
CA PRO A 185 -10.44 12.16 -2.59
C PRO A 185 -10.44 12.32 -1.07
N LYS A 186 -10.94 11.32 -0.34
CA LYS A 186 -10.85 11.32 1.13
C LYS A 186 -9.42 11.16 1.64
N GLN A 187 -8.56 10.52 0.86
CA GLN A 187 -7.15 10.27 1.18
C GLN A 187 -6.36 9.89 -0.08
N ILE A 188 -5.04 10.13 -0.03
CA ILE A 188 -4.13 9.90 -1.16
C ILE A 188 -3.01 8.93 -0.75
N LEU A 189 -2.74 7.92 -1.57
CA LEU A 189 -1.63 6.96 -1.39
C LEU A 189 -0.65 7.04 -2.56
N CYS A 190 0.48 7.70 -2.33
CA CYS A 190 1.60 7.82 -3.26
C CYS A 190 2.47 6.55 -3.25
N LEU A 191 2.61 5.93 -4.42
CA LEU A 191 3.44 4.75 -4.64
C LEU A 191 4.89 5.16 -4.93
N GLY A 192 5.71 5.21 -3.87
CA GLY A 192 7.11 5.60 -3.91
C GLY A 192 7.39 6.91 -3.17
N ILE A 193 8.04 6.79 -2.01
CA ILE A 193 8.36 7.94 -1.14
C ILE A 193 9.26 8.95 -1.84
N ASP A 194 10.37 8.51 -2.44
CA ASP A 194 11.43 9.43 -2.87
C ASP A 194 11.08 10.32 -4.06
N LYS A 195 10.18 9.86 -4.92
CA LYS A 195 9.80 10.55 -6.16
C LYS A 195 8.36 11.00 -6.11
N CYS A 196 7.42 10.05 -6.07
CA CYS A 196 5.99 10.37 -6.12
C CYS A 196 5.56 11.23 -4.92
N PHE A 197 5.77 10.73 -3.70
CA PHE A 197 5.34 11.43 -2.48
C PHE A 197 6.08 12.77 -2.32
N LYS A 198 7.42 12.77 -2.29
CA LYS A 198 8.20 14.00 -2.08
C LYS A 198 7.94 15.09 -3.13
N SER A 199 7.71 14.73 -4.39
CA SER A 199 7.37 15.73 -5.42
C SER A 199 5.95 16.26 -5.22
N PHE A 200 4.99 15.38 -4.92
CA PHE A 200 3.60 15.79 -4.68
C PHE A 200 3.46 16.64 -3.41
N THR A 201 4.20 16.33 -2.35
CA THR A 201 4.11 17.01 -1.05
C THR A 201 5.21 18.03 -0.82
N SER A 202 5.85 18.52 -1.90
CA SER A 202 6.92 19.51 -1.80
C SER A 202 6.46 20.73 -1.00
N GLY A 203 7.22 21.09 0.04
CA GLY A 203 6.91 22.19 0.96
C GLY A 203 6.14 21.78 2.21
N SER A 204 5.59 20.57 2.28
CA SER A 204 4.87 20.07 3.47
C SER A 204 5.81 19.31 4.42
N LYS A 205 5.58 19.47 5.73
CA LYS A 205 6.25 18.65 6.74
C LYS A 205 5.59 17.27 6.78
N SER A 206 6.40 16.21 6.71
CA SER A 206 5.93 14.83 6.79
C SER A 206 6.24 14.20 8.14
N GLU A 207 5.29 13.44 8.68
CA GLU A 207 5.46 12.48 9.76
C GLU A 207 6.00 11.15 9.19
N VAL A 208 6.91 10.51 9.92
CA VAL A 208 7.42 9.18 9.57
C VAL A 208 6.68 8.14 10.41
N LEU A 209 5.80 7.38 9.78
CA LEU A 209 5.07 6.29 10.45
C LEU A 209 5.90 5.01 10.51
N ILE A 210 6.65 4.74 9.45
CA ILE A 210 7.59 3.62 9.37
C ILE A 210 8.85 4.12 8.65
N ALA A 211 9.98 4.07 9.35
CA ALA A 211 11.26 4.52 8.81
C ALA A 211 11.56 3.86 7.45
N GLY A 212 11.71 4.71 6.42
CA GLY A 212 12.02 4.29 5.05
C GLY A 212 10.85 3.74 4.23
N ASP A 213 9.68 3.47 4.83
CA ASP A 213 8.62 2.70 4.17
C ASP A 213 7.22 3.30 4.24
N LEU A 214 6.94 4.17 5.20
CA LEU A 214 5.66 4.88 5.28
C LEU A 214 5.83 6.27 5.89
N GLN A 215 5.36 7.28 5.17
CA GLN A 215 5.30 8.67 5.61
C GLN A 215 3.89 9.22 5.41
N LYS A 216 3.53 10.20 6.22
CA LYS A 216 2.22 10.87 6.19
C LYS A 216 2.42 12.37 6.19
N THR A 217 1.56 13.09 5.49
CA THR A 217 1.39 14.54 5.64
C THR A 217 -0.09 14.87 5.38
N GLU A 218 -0.43 16.14 5.48
CA GLU A 218 -1.78 16.64 5.18
C GLU A 218 -1.67 17.83 4.23
N ILE A 219 -2.53 17.83 3.20
CA ILE A 219 -2.65 18.93 2.24
C ILE A 219 -4.13 19.22 2.07
N ASN A 220 -4.56 20.47 2.33
CA ASN A 220 -5.96 20.89 2.24
C ASN A 220 -6.93 19.97 3.01
N ASN A 221 -6.55 19.58 4.24
CA ASN A 221 -7.28 18.63 5.10
C ASN A 221 -7.43 17.21 4.51
N ILE A 222 -6.71 16.88 3.44
CA ILE A 222 -6.66 15.54 2.87
C ILE A 222 -5.36 14.87 3.34
N PRO A 223 -5.43 13.73 4.04
CA PRO A 223 -4.23 12.99 4.42
C PRO A 223 -3.58 12.35 3.19
N VAL A 224 -2.26 12.52 3.10
CA VAL A 224 -1.42 12.03 2.00
C VAL A 224 -0.37 11.09 2.56
N TYR A 225 -0.35 9.87 2.07
CA TYR A 225 0.58 8.81 2.49
C TYR A 225 1.59 8.54 1.39
N GLY A 226 2.87 8.48 1.74
CA GLY A 226 3.92 7.97 0.88
C GLY A 226 4.37 6.61 1.35
N MET A 227 4.24 5.58 0.53
CA MET A 227 4.73 4.24 0.86
C MET A 227 5.89 3.81 -0.05
N THR A 228 6.70 2.85 0.42
CA THR A 228 7.62 2.14 -0.48
C THR A 228 6.86 1.57 -1.67
N HIS A 229 7.40 1.74 -2.87
CA HIS A 229 6.75 1.29 -4.09
C HIS A 229 6.42 -0.22 -4.01
N PRO A 230 5.18 -0.67 -4.30
CA PRO A 230 4.79 -2.07 -4.12
C PRO A 230 5.64 -3.06 -4.93
N SER A 231 6.21 -2.65 -6.06
CA SER A 231 7.12 -3.50 -6.86
C SER A 231 8.60 -3.29 -6.57
N ALA A 232 8.96 -2.60 -5.49
CA ALA A 232 10.37 -2.45 -5.09
C ALA A 232 10.98 -3.82 -4.81
N TRP A 233 12.15 -4.11 -5.38
CA TRP A 233 12.76 -5.43 -5.28
C TRP A 233 13.15 -5.83 -3.84
N LYS A 234 13.36 -4.86 -2.94
CA LYS A 234 13.76 -5.10 -1.54
C LYS A 234 12.59 -5.34 -0.57
N ILE A 235 11.34 -5.09 -0.97
CA ILE A 235 10.23 -5.12 -0.02
C ILE A 235 9.76 -6.57 0.23
N THR A 236 9.90 -7.04 1.47
CA THR A 236 9.47 -8.37 1.89
C THR A 236 7.96 -8.42 2.17
N ASP A 237 7.37 -9.61 2.17
CA ASP A 237 5.94 -9.78 2.47
C ASP A 237 5.62 -9.36 3.93
N ASP A 238 6.52 -9.56 4.89
CA ASP A 238 6.33 -9.06 6.24
C ASP A 238 6.38 -7.53 6.30
N ARG A 239 7.26 -6.89 5.53
CA ARG A 239 7.31 -5.43 5.45
C ARG A 239 6.02 -4.86 4.85
N ARG A 240 5.46 -5.53 3.85
CA ARG A 240 4.13 -5.18 3.29
C ARG A 240 3.05 -5.25 4.36
N LYS A 241 3.05 -6.29 5.20
CA LYS A 241 2.08 -6.42 6.29
C LYS A 241 2.24 -5.29 7.31
N THR A 242 3.46 -4.96 7.72
CA THR A 242 3.71 -3.83 8.65
C THR A 242 3.17 -2.52 8.08
N ILE A 243 3.41 -2.24 6.79
CA ILE A 243 2.83 -1.06 6.12
C ILE A 243 1.31 -1.11 6.14
N GLY A 244 0.71 -2.25 5.79
CA GLY A 244 -0.74 -2.42 5.80
C GLY A 244 -1.37 -2.20 7.17
N LEU A 245 -0.76 -2.73 8.23
CA LEU A 245 -1.25 -2.57 9.60
C LEU A 245 -1.13 -1.12 10.09
N ALA A 246 -0.07 -0.41 9.71
CA ALA A 246 0.07 1.01 9.99
C ALA A 246 -0.98 1.87 9.25
N LEU A 247 -1.23 1.59 7.97
CA LEU A 247 -2.31 2.23 7.22
C LEU A 247 -3.67 1.95 7.87
N TYR A 248 -3.96 0.70 8.23
CA TYR A 248 -5.21 0.34 8.91
C TYR A 248 -5.37 1.05 10.26
N SER A 249 -4.31 1.06 11.08
CA SER A 249 -4.29 1.75 12.37
C SER A 249 -4.63 3.23 12.22
N ASP A 250 -3.98 3.89 11.27
CA ASP A 250 -4.16 5.32 11.08
C ASP A 250 -5.51 5.68 10.43
N TRP A 251 -5.90 4.99 9.35
CA TRP A 251 -7.13 5.28 8.60
C TRP A 251 -8.41 5.00 9.40
N PHE A 252 -8.38 4.03 10.31
CA PHE A 252 -9.53 3.65 11.13
C PHE A 252 -9.40 4.07 12.59
N SER A 253 -8.39 4.86 12.93
CA SER A 253 -8.09 5.29 14.31
C SER A 253 -8.08 4.12 15.29
N LYS A 254 -7.43 3.02 14.90
CA LYS A 254 -7.26 1.80 15.69
C LYS A 254 -5.84 1.74 16.24
N PRO A 255 -5.60 1.09 17.39
CA PRO A 255 -4.25 0.85 17.86
C PRO A 255 -3.44 0.07 16.82
N LEU A 256 -2.15 0.39 16.72
CA LEU A 256 -1.24 -0.29 15.80
C LEU A 256 -1.13 -1.76 16.19
N MET A 257 -1.67 -2.64 15.34
CA MET A 257 -1.48 -4.08 15.53
C MET A 257 -0.05 -4.45 15.17
N ALA A 258 0.65 -5.13 16.08
CA ALA A 258 1.95 -5.69 15.77
C ALA A 258 1.80 -6.71 14.63
N SER A 259 2.74 -6.72 13.68
CA SER A 259 2.75 -7.78 12.68
C SER A 259 2.98 -9.13 13.35
N MET A 260 2.39 -10.21 12.80
CA MET A 260 2.59 -11.56 13.37
C MET A 260 4.08 -11.92 13.50
N GLY A 261 4.92 -11.47 12.56
CA GLY A 261 6.37 -11.65 12.64
C GLY A 261 7.00 -10.95 13.84
N GLU A 262 6.62 -9.69 14.11
CA GLU A 262 7.08 -8.95 15.30
C GLU A 262 6.55 -9.56 16.59
N THR A 263 5.28 -9.98 16.62
CA THR A 263 4.69 -10.68 17.76
C THR A 263 5.45 -11.97 18.04
N ILE A 264 5.70 -12.81 17.03
CA ILE A 264 6.50 -14.03 17.15
C ILE A 264 7.90 -13.70 17.65
N THR A 265 8.57 -12.68 17.11
CA THR A 265 9.91 -12.28 17.56
C THR A 265 9.91 -11.84 19.02
N LYS A 266 8.91 -11.06 19.46
CA LYS A 266 8.76 -10.67 20.87
C LYS A 266 8.52 -11.88 21.78
N ILE A 267 7.62 -12.78 21.38
CA ILE A 267 7.34 -14.03 22.09
C ILE A 267 8.63 -14.85 22.24
N LEU A 268 9.33 -15.12 21.14
CA LEU A 268 10.58 -15.89 21.15
C LEU A 268 11.64 -15.25 22.06
N ARG A 269 11.74 -13.92 22.06
CA ARG A 269 12.66 -13.19 22.94
C ARG A 269 12.32 -13.38 24.42
N ILE A 270 11.05 -13.22 24.79
CA ILE A 270 10.60 -13.39 26.19
C ILE A 270 10.82 -14.84 26.64
N LEU A 271 10.47 -15.81 25.80
CA LEU A 271 10.67 -17.23 26.12
C LEU A 271 12.15 -17.57 26.31
N LYS A 272 13.02 -16.99 25.47
CA LYS A 272 14.47 -17.15 25.63
C LYS A 272 14.96 -16.55 26.95
N GLN A 273 14.54 -15.34 27.30
CA GLN A 273 14.91 -14.70 28.58
C GLN A 273 14.51 -15.56 29.78
N ILE A 274 13.29 -16.10 29.77
CA ILE A 274 12.81 -16.97 30.84
C ILE A 274 13.61 -18.28 30.88
N ALA A 275 13.84 -18.90 29.72
CA ALA A 275 14.63 -20.12 29.62
C ALA A 275 16.06 -19.93 30.16
N ASP A 276 16.74 -18.86 29.74
CA ASP A 276 18.08 -18.49 30.22
C ASP A 276 18.07 -18.26 31.76
N SER A 277 17.04 -17.60 32.30
CA SER A 277 16.92 -17.33 33.75
C SER A 277 16.67 -18.57 34.62
N LYS A 278 16.23 -19.67 33.99
CA LYS A 278 15.84 -20.92 34.64
C LYS A 278 16.73 -22.10 34.23
N ASP A 279 17.81 -21.84 33.49
CA ASP A 279 18.73 -22.85 32.94
C ASP A 279 18.01 -23.92 32.09
N LEU A 280 17.07 -23.49 31.26
CA LEU A 280 16.30 -24.35 30.36
C LEU A 280 16.82 -24.25 28.93
N LEU A 281 16.91 -25.37 28.23
CA LEU A 281 17.21 -25.40 26.80
C LEU A 281 15.90 -25.30 26.00
N LEU A 282 15.66 -24.17 25.35
CA LEU A 282 14.44 -23.94 24.56
C LEU A 282 14.71 -24.16 23.06
N HIS A 283 14.07 -25.16 22.46
CA HIS A 283 14.10 -25.36 21.01
C HIS A 283 12.76 -24.97 20.39
N ILE A 284 12.71 -23.80 19.74
CA ILE A 284 11.53 -23.35 18.98
C ILE A 284 11.90 -23.19 17.51
N ASP A 285 11.28 -24.01 16.68
CA ASP A 285 11.36 -23.91 15.23
C ASP A 285 10.52 -22.72 14.76
N ARG A 286 11.19 -21.62 14.39
CA ARG A 286 10.55 -20.38 13.94
C ARG A 286 9.70 -20.59 12.68
N ASP A 287 10.10 -21.46 11.78
CA ASP A 287 9.40 -21.69 10.52
C ASP A 287 8.14 -22.51 10.75
N LYS A 288 8.18 -23.51 11.63
CA LYS A 288 6.97 -24.21 12.09
C LYS A 288 6.01 -23.29 12.83
N LEU A 289 6.55 -22.44 13.71
CA LEU A 289 5.74 -21.48 14.44
C LEU A 289 5.06 -20.49 13.48
N SER A 290 5.83 -19.97 12.51
CA SER A 290 5.34 -19.04 11.48
C SER A 290 4.37 -19.70 10.50
N ALA A 291 4.59 -20.96 10.11
CA ALA A 291 3.70 -21.73 9.24
C ALA A 291 2.36 -22.03 9.92
N ARG A 292 2.38 -22.38 11.22
CA ARG A 292 1.16 -22.56 12.02
C ARG A 292 0.41 -21.25 12.19
N PHE A 293 1.11 -20.15 12.51
CA PHE A 293 0.49 -18.83 12.62
C PHE A 293 0.01 -18.25 11.28
N GLY A 294 0.70 -18.57 10.18
CA GLY A 294 0.33 -18.18 8.82
C GLY A 294 -0.83 -18.99 8.24
N ALA A 295 -1.09 -20.20 8.74
CA ALA A 295 -2.24 -21.03 8.37
C ALA A 295 -3.56 -20.50 8.98
N PHE A 296 -3.49 -19.67 10.02
CA PHE A 296 -4.64 -18.88 10.46
C PHE A 296 -4.90 -17.79 9.43
N LYS A 297 -5.68 -18.14 8.41
CA LYS A 297 -6.34 -17.12 7.59
C LYS A 297 -7.15 -16.27 8.55
N PHE A 298 -6.79 -14.99 8.68
CA PHE A 298 -7.53 -13.96 9.40
C PHE A 298 -8.88 -13.71 8.70
N GLN A 299 -9.73 -14.73 8.66
CA GLN A 299 -11.14 -14.58 8.36
C GLN A 299 -11.78 -14.15 9.68
N SER A 300 -11.97 -12.85 9.82
CA SER A 300 -12.65 -12.26 10.95
C SER A 300 -13.93 -13.02 11.28
N ARG A 301 -14.06 -13.43 12.54
CA ARG A 301 -15.23 -13.11 13.38
C ARG A 301 -15.05 -13.45 14.85
N ASN A 302 -13.91 -14.03 15.27
CA ASN A 302 -13.77 -14.35 16.68
C ASN A 302 -12.31 -14.34 17.15
N THR A 303 -11.85 -13.18 17.65
CA THR A 303 -10.56 -13.04 18.37
C THR A 303 -10.40 -14.15 19.42
N LYS A 304 -11.51 -14.58 20.02
CA LYS A 304 -11.59 -15.68 20.98
C LYS A 304 -11.18 -17.03 20.40
N ALA A 305 -11.59 -17.35 19.17
CA ALA A 305 -11.21 -18.59 18.50
C ALA A 305 -9.72 -18.57 18.12
N LEU A 306 -9.21 -17.39 17.73
CA LEU A 306 -7.80 -17.18 17.42
C LEU A 306 -6.91 -17.36 18.67
N CYS A 307 -7.29 -16.75 19.80
CA CYS A 307 -6.59 -16.91 21.08
C CYS A 307 -6.65 -18.37 21.58
N PHE A 308 -7.79 -19.05 21.42
CA PHE A 308 -7.95 -20.45 21.82
C PHE A 308 -7.07 -21.41 21.00
N GLU A 309 -6.99 -21.20 19.69
CA GLU A 309 -6.14 -22.00 18.80
C GLU A 309 -4.64 -21.69 18.97
N PHE A 310 -4.31 -20.41 19.20
CA PHE A 310 -2.98 -19.98 19.62
C PHE A 310 -2.59 -20.72 20.90
N GLN A 311 -3.45 -20.69 21.92
CA GLN A 311 -3.23 -21.37 23.18
C GLN A 311 -3.03 -22.88 22.97
N ASN A 312 -3.91 -23.56 22.21
CA ASN A 312 -3.77 -24.99 21.94
C ASN A 312 -2.44 -25.33 21.24
N SER A 313 -2.07 -24.58 20.20
CA SER A 313 -0.85 -24.85 19.41
C SER A 313 0.42 -24.54 20.21
N PHE A 314 0.43 -23.40 20.90
CA PHE A 314 1.56 -22.92 21.66
C PHE A 314 1.77 -23.76 22.95
N TYR A 315 0.70 -24.19 23.63
CA TYR A 315 0.80 -25.17 24.71
C TYR A 315 1.21 -26.55 24.22
N SER A 316 0.79 -26.94 23.01
CA SER A 316 1.27 -28.17 22.40
C SER A 316 2.78 -28.07 22.17
N ASP A 317 3.29 -26.93 21.68
CA ASP A 317 4.73 -26.71 21.45
C ASP A 317 5.53 -26.53 22.74
N LEU A 318 4.95 -25.98 23.81
CA LEU A 318 5.51 -26.04 25.17
C LEU A 318 5.55 -27.48 25.71
N ARG A 319 4.52 -28.29 25.44
CA ARG A 319 4.54 -29.75 25.69
C ARG A 319 5.61 -30.47 24.85
N TYR A 320 5.88 -29.98 23.64
CA TYR A 320 6.96 -30.47 22.78
C TYR A 320 8.34 -29.85 23.11
N GLY A 321 8.38 -28.89 24.06
CA GLY A 321 9.59 -28.23 24.52
C GLY A 321 10.43 -29.19 25.34
N LEU A 322 11.40 -29.81 24.67
CA LEU A 322 12.35 -30.78 25.18
C LEU A 322 12.99 -30.34 26.50
N PHE A 323 12.62 -31.01 27.59
CA PHE A 323 13.52 -31.15 28.73
C PHE A 323 14.39 -32.40 28.49
N GLN A 324 15.69 -32.22 28.31
CA GLN A 324 16.67 -33.31 28.20
C GLN A 324 16.26 -34.48 27.26
N ASN A 325 15.72 -34.21 26.07
CA ASN A 325 15.28 -35.25 25.13
C ASN A 325 14.12 -36.16 25.60
N LYS A 326 13.33 -35.77 26.62
CA LYS A 326 12.15 -36.53 27.08
C LYS A 326 10.83 -35.82 26.79
N TRP A 327 9.82 -36.65 26.50
CA TRP A 327 8.45 -36.26 26.19
C TRP A 327 7.63 -36.03 27.47
N LEU A 328 7.01 -34.87 27.61
CA LEU A 328 6.07 -34.59 28.70
C LEU A 328 4.64 -34.94 28.28
N GLU A 329 4.24 -36.20 28.51
CA GLU A 329 2.90 -36.70 28.16
C GLU A 329 1.78 -36.18 29.10
N THR A 330 2.13 -35.60 30.26
CA THR A 330 1.19 -35.38 31.38
C THR A 330 0.66 -33.97 31.57
N ALA A 331 1.18 -32.95 30.88
CA ALA A 331 0.81 -31.55 31.14
C ALA A 331 -0.66 -31.27 30.76
N LYS A 332 -1.62 -31.41 31.67
CA LYS A 332 -3.06 -31.21 31.39
C LYS A 332 -3.33 -29.78 30.88
N LYS A 333 -4.29 -29.67 29.94
CA LYS A 333 -4.86 -28.37 29.51
C LYS A 333 -5.24 -27.57 30.76
N SER A 334 -4.73 -26.35 30.87
CA SER A 334 -5.22 -25.40 31.87
C SER A 334 -6.66 -25.03 31.51
N ASP A 335 -7.59 -25.17 32.46
CA ASP A 335 -9.00 -24.82 32.30
C ASP A 335 -9.26 -23.30 32.36
N SER A 336 -8.24 -22.49 32.67
CA SER A 336 -8.38 -21.05 32.98
C SER A 336 -7.51 -20.01 32.22
N PRO A 337 -7.11 -20.11 30.93
CA PRO A 337 -6.26 -19.07 30.31
C PRO A 337 -7.00 -18.06 29.43
N TYR A 338 -8.26 -18.30 29.11
CA TYR A 338 -8.95 -17.63 28.01
C TYR A 338 -9.05 -16.10 28.14
N ASN A 339 -9.40 -15.57 29.33
CA ASN A 339 -9.51 -14.12 29.54
C ASN A 339 -8.12 -13.44 29.67
N ASN A 340 -7.11 -14.15 30.17
CA ASN A 340 -5.76 -13.61 30.31
C ASN A 340 -5.10 -13.42 28.93
N TRP A 341 -5.34 -14.33 27.98
CA TRP A 341 -4.77 -14.26 26.63
C TRP A 341 -5.41 -13.18 25.74
N ILE A 342 -6.71 -12.93 25.84
CA ILE A 342 -7.35 -11.82 25.11
C ILE A 342 -6.78 -10.48 25.57
N ASN A 343 -6.65 -10.29 26.88
CA ASN A 343 -6.02 -9.09 27.45
C ASN A 343 -4.54 -8.99 27.01
N LEU A 344 -3.79 -10.09 26.97
CA LEU A 344 -2.40 -10.14 26.51
C LEU A 344 -2.23 -9.91 25.00
N PHE A 345 -3.19 -10.32 24.17
CA PHE A 345 -3.13 -10.11 22.72
C PHE A 345 -3.57 -8.70 22.33
N GLU A 346 -4.59 -8.16 22.99
CA GLU A 346 -5.11 -6.82 22.72
C GLU A 346 -4.23 -5.69 23.30
N SER A 347 -3.43 -5.98 24.33
CA SER A 347 -2.51 -5.00 24.95
C SER A 347 -1.01 -5.29 24.75
N PHE A 348 -0.62 -6.52 24.40
CA PHE A 348 0.77 -7.02 24.36
C PHE A 348 1.71 -6.35 25.37
N ASN A 349 1.32 -6.39 26.64
CA ASN A 349 2.13 -5.91 27.75
C ASN A 349 3.19 -6.97 28.11
N GLU A 350 4.45 -6.70 27.77
CA GLU A 350 5.57 -7.65 27.96
C GLU A 350 5.70 -8.19 29.41
N PRO A 351 5.55 -7.36 30.48
CA PRO A 351 5.50 -7.83 31.86
C PRO A 351 4.43 -8.89 32.14
N ASP A 352 3.21 -8.69 31.67
CA ASP A 352 2.10 -9.63 31.94
C ASP A 352 2.33 -10.96 31.22
N PHE A 353 2.94 -10.90 30.03
CA PHE A 353 3.32 -12.08 29.26
C PHE A 353 4.42 -12.83 30.01
N GLN A 354 5.47 -12.13 30.43
CA GLN A 354 6.57 -12.72 31.18
C GLN A 354 6.09 -13.40 32.48
N ASP A 355 5.29 -12.71 33.30
CA ASP A 355 4.71 -13.25 34.55
C ASP A 355 3.85 -14.50 34.30
N TYR A 356 3.05 -14.51 33.22
CA TYR A 356 2.29 -15.69 32.82
C TYR A 356 3.21 -16.90 32.53
N PHE A 357 4.29 -16.70 31.78
CA PHE A 357 5.21 -17.78 31.43
C PHE A 357 6.04 -18.26 32.60
N GLU A 358 6.52 -17.35 33.45
CA GLU A 358 7.24 -17.69 34.67
C GLU A 358 6.37 -18.59 35.57
N ARG A 359 5.06 -18.30 35.69
CA ARG A 359 4.12 -19.15 36.42
C ARG A 359 3.94 -20.54 35.81
N ILE A 360 3.93 -20.65 34.47
CA ILE A 360 3.86 -21.96 33.80
C ILE A 360 5.14 -22.75 34.09
N VAL A 361 6.31 -22.14 33.89
CA VAL A 361 7.60 -22.80 34.13
C VAL A 361 7.70 -23.27 35.58
N GLU A 362 7.33 -22.43 36.55
CA GLU A 362 7.36 -22.80 37.96
C GLU A 362 6.37 -23.92 38.29
N ARG A 363 5.16 -23.89 37.70
CA ARG A 363 4.13 -24.95 37.89
C ARG A 363 4.61 -26.33 37.44
N TYR A 364 5.41 -26.39 36.37
CA TYR A 364 5.88 -27.66 35.80
C TYR A 364 7.35 -27.95 36.13
N LYS A 365 8.01 -27.15 36.96
CA LYS A 365 9.45 -27.27 37.25
C LYS A 365 9.85 -28.65 37.80
N ASP A 366 8.99 -29.26 38.60
CA ASP A 366 9.23 -30.60 39.18
C ASP A 366 8.99 -31.74 38.20
N GLU A 367 8.14 -31.52 37.18
CA GLU A 367 7.96 -32.44 36.04
C GLU A 367 9.06 -32.25 35.01
N LEU A 368 9.53 -31.02 34.83
CA LEU A 368 10.64 -30.65 33.98
C LEU A 368 11.94 -31.23 34.54
N SER A 369 12.24 -31.13 35.83
CA SER A 369 13.51 -31.59 36.42
C SER A 369 13.74 -33.12 36.49
N ARG A 370 12.86 -33.95 35.90
CA ARG A 370 12.93 -35.42 35.85
C ARG A 370 13.16 -35.93 34.42
#